data_AF-A0A3B9L258-F1
#
_entry.id   AF-A0A3B9L258-F1
#
_cell.length_a   1.000
_cell.length_b   1.000
_cell.length_c   1.000
_cell.angle_alpha   90.00
_cell.angle_beta   90.00
_cell.angle_gamma   90.00
#
_symmetry.space_group_name_H-M   'P 1'
#
loop_
_entity.id
_entity.type
_entity.pdbx_description
1 polymer ?
#
loop_
_entity_poly.entity_id
_entity_poly.type
_entity_poly.pdbx_seq_one_letter_code
_entity_poly.pdbx_strand_id
1 'polypeptide(L)'
;LGAYFTGAFLAALLGQGTGAFMWSVPMVIGLYGLAQFVSGEMAQNRVLSISGTAAIASTVPAVLLMNTPYIVLLGSAVAAISVFLPGILLMRNEPSETV
;
A
#
# COMPACT_ATOMS: atom_id res chain seq x y z
N LEU A 1 7.90 6.16 8.94
CA LEU A 1 7.73 6.56 7.52
C LEU A 1 8.30 7.95 7.24
N GLY A 2 7.85 8.99 7.97
CA GLY A 2 8.32 10.38 7.77
C GLY A 2 9.84 10.49 7.67
N ALA A 3 10.58 10.04 8.67
CA ALA A 3 12.05 10.09 8.68
C ALA A 3 12.73 9.42 7.46
N TYR A 4 12.16 8.33 6.94
CA TYR A 4 12.67 7.66 5.74
C TYR A 4 12.51 8.54 4.49
N PHE A 5 11.32 9.12 4.30
CA PHE A 5 11.06 10.03 3.19
C PHE A 5 11.83 11.33 3.30
N THR A 6 11.98 11.89 4.51
CA THR A 6 12.83 13.08 4.72
C THR A 6 14.28 12.77 4.38
N GLY A 7 14.79 11.60 4.80
CA GLY A 7 16.13 11.12 4.45
C GLY A 7 16.31 10.90 2.95
N ALA A 8 15.36 10.25 2.28
CA ALA A 8 15.38 10.03 0.84
C ALA A 8 15.33 11.35 0.04
N PHE A 9 14.55 12.32 0.52
CA PHE A 9 14.47 13.66 -0.07
C PHE A 9 15.79 14.44 0.08
N LEU A 10 16.39 14.42 1.27
CA LEU A 10 17.70 15.04 1.52
C LEU A 10 18.80 14.36 0.69
N ALA A 11 18.80 13.04 0.59
CA ALA A 11 19.74 12.29 -0.24
C ALA A 11 19.61 12.66 -1.74
N ALA A 12 18.38 12.83 -2.23
CA ALA A 12 18.13 13.28 -3.59
C ALA A 12 18.64 14.72 -3.84
N LEU A 13 18.44 15.64 -2.89
CA LEU A 13 18.98 17.00 -2.94
C LEU A 13 20.52 17.02 -2.98
N LEU A 14 21.15 16.06 -2.30
CA LEU A 14 22.62 15.87 -2.28
C LEU A 14 23.14 15.10 -3.50
N GLY A 15 22.30 14.82 -4.50
CA GLY A 15 22.70 14.16 -5.75
C GLY A 15 22.90 12.64 -5.65
N GLN A 16 22.49 11.99 -4.55
CA GLN A 16 22.67 10.54 -4.33
C GLN A 16 21.67 9.66 -5.12
N GLY A 17 21.00 10.21 -6.12
CA GLY A 17 20.03 9.51 -6.97
C GLY A 17 18.70 9.22 -6.28
N THR A 18 17.76 8.62 -7.04
CA THR A 18 16.38 8.36 -6.61
C THR A 18 16.14 6.94 -6.12
N GLY A 19 17.20 6.15 -5.88
CA GLY A 19 17.09 4.74 -5.47
C GLY A 19 16.35 4.54 -4.15
N ALA A 20 16.55 5.45 -3.18
CA ALA A 20 15.77 5.48 -1.93
C ALA A 20 14.27 5.75 -2.18
N PHE A 21 13.95 6.51 -3.22
CA PHE A 21 12.56 6.76 -3.60
C PHE A 21 11.91 5.51 -4.23
N MET A 22 12.66 4.73 -5.02
CA MET A 22 12.14 3.47 -5.56
C MET A 22 11.85 2.45 -4.46
N TRP A 23 12.65 2.44 -3.39
CA TRP A 23 12.46 1.53 -2.23
C TRP A 23 11.23 1.89 -1.40
N SER A 24 10.76 3.13 -1.52
CA SER A 24 9.56 3.58 -0.84
C SER A 24 8.30 2.85 -1.30
N VAL A 25 8.23 2.42 -2.56
CA VAL A 25 7.05 1.79 -3.15
C VAL A 25 6.68 0.47 -2.46
N PRO A 26 7.56 -0.56 -2.42
CA PRO A 26 7.25 -1.80 -1.70
C PRO A 26 7.05 -1.58 -0.20
N MET A 27 7.79 -0.63 0.40
CA MET A 27 7.64 -0.24 1.80
C MET A 27 6.23 0.25 2.12
N VAL A 28 5.70 1.19 1.33
CA VAL A 28 4.36 1.76 1.52
C VAL A 28 3.29 0.69 1.31
N ILE A 29 3.40 -0.12 0.26
CA ILE A 29 2.46 -1.23 -0.01
C ILE A 29 2.40 -2.20 1.17
N GLY A 30 3.56 -2.59 1.71
CA GLY A 30 3.63 -3.52 2.84
C GLY A 30 3.07 -2.94 4.14
N LEU A 31 3.43 -1.69 4.46
CA LEU A 31 2.92 -1.02 5.65
C LEU A 31 1.40 -0.80 5.58
N TYR A 32 0.92 -0.40 4.40
CA TYR A 32 -0.51 -0.23 4.18
C TYR A 32 -1.26 -1.56 4.29
N GLY A 33 -0.74 -2.63 3.67
CA GLY A 33 -1.31 -3.97 3.77
C GLY A 33 -1.38 -4.48 5.21
N LEU A 34 -0.33 -4.23 6.01
CA LEU A 34 -0.33 -4.57 7.44
C LEU A 34 -1.38 -3.77 8.23
N ALA A 35 -1.48 -2.46 7.99
CA ALA A 35 -2.49 -1.63 8.64
C ALA A 35 -3.90 -2.14 8.30
N GLN A 36 -4.16 -2.45 7.03
CA GLN A 36 -5.45 -2.94 6.57
C GLN A 36 -5.78 -4.34 7.12
N PHE A 37 -4.79 -5.21 7.23
CA PHE A 37 -4.94 -6.53 7.87
C PHE A 37 -5.32 -6.39 9.34
N VAL A 38 -4.56 -5.59 10.11
CA VAL A 38 -4.83 -5.36 11.54
C VAL A 38 -6.20 -4.73 11.75
N SER A 39 -6.58 -3.74 10.93
CA SER A 39 -7.92 -3.14 10.97
C SER A 39 -9.01 -4.16 10.65
N GLY A 40 -8.77 -5.09 9.72
CA GLY A 40 -9.70 -6.18 9.41
C GLY A 40 -9.91 -7.13 10.57
N GLU A 41 -8.84 -7.52 11.26
CA GLU A 41 -8.91 -8.37 12.46
C GLU A 41 -9.64 -7.67 13.61
N MET A 42 -9.35 -6.39 13.85
CA MET A 42 -10.04 -5.58 14.86
C MET A 42 -11.54 -5.41 14.57
N ALA A 43 -11.91 -5.22 13.30
CA ALA A 43 -13.29 -5.07 12.87
C ALA A 43 -14.01 -6.42 12.63
N GLN A 44 -13.34 -7.56 12.85
CA GLN A 44 -13.83 -8.92 12.52
C GLN A 44 -14.34 -9.04 11.07
N ASN A 45 -13.77 -8.25 10.15
CA ASN A 45 -14.18 -8.20 8.76
C ASN A 45 -13.16 -8.94 7.88
N ARG A 46 -13.57 -10.13 7.40
CA ARG A 46 -12.74 -10.98 6.55
C ARG A 46 -12.34 -10.33 5.23
N VAL A 47 -13.14 -9.42 4.69
CA VAL A 47 -12.81 -8.72 3.43
C VAL A 47 -11.57 -7.85 3.62
N LEU A 48 -11.50 -7.12 4.73
CA LEU A 48 -10.36 -6.28 5.09
C LEU A 48 -9.11 -7.12 5.37
N SER A 49 -9.24 -8.22 6.14
CA SER A 49 -8.13 -9.12 6.45
C SER A 49 -7.55 -9.80 5.19
N ILE A 50 -8.40 -10.28 4.27
CA ILE A 50 -7.96 -10.85 2.99
C ILE A 50 -7.32 -9.79 2.09
N SER A 51 -7.89 -8.59 2.02
CA SER A 51 -7.29 -7.49 1.24
C SER A 51 -5.92 -7.08 1.77
N GLY A 52 -5.74 -7.05 3.09
CA GLY A 52 -4.46 -6.75 3.75
C GLY A 52 -3.41 -7.82 3.49
N THR A 53 -3.77 -9.11 3.56
CA THR A 53 -2.84 -10.21 3.21
C THR A 53 -2.45 -10.19 1.73
N ALA A 54 -3.39 -9.90 0.82
CA ALA A 54 -3.09 -9.73 -0.60
C ALA A 54 -2.15 -8.55 -0.86
N ALA A 55 -2.35 -7.42 -0.17
CA ALA A 55 -1.44 -6.27 -0.23
C ALA A 55 -0.03 -6.64 0.28
N ILE A 56 0.07 -7.36 1.39
CA ILE A 56 1.37 -7.83 1.91
C ILE A 56 2.05 -8.76 0.89
N ALA A 57 1.33 -9.74 0.33
CA ALA A 57 1.88 -10.66 -0.66
C ALA A 57 2.40 -9.95 -1.92
N SER A 58 1.75 -8.84 -2.31
CA SER A 58 2.15 -8.05 -3.47
C SER A 58 3.44 -7.24 -3.30
N THR A 59 3.98 -7.16 -2.08
CA THR A 59 5.30 -6.56 -1.83
C THR A 59 6.43 -7.36 -2.45
N VAL A 60 6.30 -8.70 -2.53
CA VAL A 60 7.30 -9.59 -3.12
C VAL A 60 7.55 -9.26 -4.59
N PRO A 61 6.53 -9.24 -5.48
CA PRO A 61 6.76 -8.84 -6.87
C PRO A 61 7.16 -7.37 -7.01
N ALA A 62 6.75 -6.48 -6.10
CA ALA A 62 7.20 -5.07 -6.11
C ALA A 62 8.72 -4.95 -5.88
N VAL A 63 9.31 -5.77 -5.00
CA VAL A 63 10.76 -5.83 -4.79
C VAL A 63 11.48 -6.47 -5.98
N LEU A 64 10.88 -7.45 -6.66
CA LEU A 64 11.48 -8.07 -7.85
C LEU A 64 11.54 -7.12 -9.06
N LEU A 65 10.57 -6.20 -9.18
CA LEU A 65 10.47 -5.24 -10.29
C LEU A 65 11.14 -3.89 -9.99
N MET A 66 11.90 -3.81 -8.90
CA MET A 66 12.49 -2.60 -8.33
C MET A 66 13.29 -1.74 -9.31
N ASN A 67 13.99 -2.34 -10.27
CA ASN A 67 14.80 -1.63 -11.27
C ASN A 67 14.09 -1.41 -12.62
N THR A 68 12.77 -1.61 -12.66
CA THR A 68 11.99 -1.52 -13.89
C THR A 68 10.90 -0.45 -13.76
N PRO A 69 10.50 0.20 -14.87
CA PRO A 69 9.39 1.16 -14.85
C PRO A 69 8.05 0.51 -14.45
N TYR A 70 7.95 -0.81 -14.52
CA TYR A 70 6.75 -1.57 -14.17
C TYR A 70 6.41 -1.55 -12.68
N ILE A 71 7.32 -1.11 -11.79
CA ILE A 71 7.06 -1.03 -10.35
C ILE A 71 5.87 -0.12 -10.02
N VAL A 72 5.72 0.99 -10.75
CA VAL A 72 4.63 1.95 -10.52
C VAL A 72 3.32 1.39 -11.04
N LEU A 73 3.37 0.66 -12.17
CA LEU A 73 2.22 -0.03 -12.76
C LEU A 73 1.68 -1.10 -11.80
N LEU A 74 2.57 -1.93 -11.26
CA LEU A 74 2.20 -2.92 -10.23
C LEU A 74 1.68 -2.24 -8.96
N GLY A 75 2.36 -1.18 -8.48
CA GLY A 75 1.92 -0.43 -7.30
C GLY A 75 0.52 0.16 -7.47
N SER A 76 0.20 0.70 -8.64
CA SER A 76 -1.13 1.24 -8.95
C SER A 76 -2.21 0.15 -9.05
N ALA A 77 -1.89 -1.00 -9.65
CA ALA A 77 -2.79 -2.13 -9.75
C ALA A 77 -3.10 -2.75 -8.38
N VAL A 78 -2.07 -2.92 -7.56
CA VAL A 78 -2.21 -3.37 -6.17
C VAL A 78 -3.07 -2.38 -5.39
N ALA A 79 -2.78 -1.08 -5.48
CA ALA A 79 -3.58 -0.07 -4.80
C ALA A 79 -5.06 -0.11 -5.22
N ALA A 80 -5.36 -0.30 -6.50
CA ALA A 80 -6.73 -0.46 -6.97
C ALA A 80 -7.42 -1.71 -6.37
N ILE A 81 -6.72 -2.84 -6.29
CA ILE A 81 -7.33 -4.08 -5.81
C ILE A 81 -7.43 -4.13 -4.28
N SER A 82 -6.38 -3.73 -3.58
CA SER A 82 -6.31 -3.85 -2.12
C SER A 82 -6.86 -2.64 -1.39
N VAL A 83 -6.93 -1.46 -2.00
CA VAL A 83 -7.46 -0.25 -1.33
C VAL A 83 -8.87 0.08 -1.82
N PHE A 84 -9.04 0.22 -3.13
CA PHE A 84 -10.29 0.71 -3.70
C PHE A 84 -11.43 -0.32 -3.60
N LEU A 85 -11.13 -1.59 -3.85
CA LEU A 85 -12.13 -2.67 -3.78
C LEU A 85 -12.73 -2.85 -2.37
N PRO A 86 -11.94 -3.03 -1.28
CA PRO A 86 -12.51 -3.10 0.06
C PRO A 86 -13.11 -1.77 0.51
N GLY A 87 -12.58 -0.62 0.07
CA GLY A 87 -13.17 0.69 0.34
C GLY A 87 -14.62 0.79 -0.15
N ILE A 88 -14.90 0.40 -1.41
CA ILE A 88 -16.26 0.36 -1.95
C ILE A 88 -17.14 -0.64 -1.21
N LEU A 89 -16.61 -1.82 -0.89
CA LEU A 89 -17.38 -2.86 -0.19
C LEU A 89 -17.79 -2.43 1.22
N LEU A 90 -16.97 -1.62 1.89
CA LEU A 90 -17.31 -1.04 3.20
C LEU A 90 -18.37 0.04 3.08
N MET A 91 -18.25 0.95 2.11
CA MET A 91 -19.26 2.00 1.85
C MET A 91 -20.63 1.42 1.48
N ARG A 92 -20.65 0.27 0.78
CA ARG A 92 -21.90 -0.44 0.48
C ARG A 92 -22.63 -0.95 1.73
N ASN A 93 -21.89 -1.22 2.80
CA ASN A 93 -22.44 -1.77 4.05
C ASN A 93 -22.70 -0.68 5.10
N GLU A 94 -22.41 0.60 4.81
CA GLU A 94 -22.84 1.69 5.68
C GLU A 94 -24.38 1.79 5.62
N PRO A 95 -25.07 1.77 6.77
CA PRO A 95 -26.51 1.97 6.80
C PRO A 95 -26.83 3.36 6.26
N SER A 96 -27.78 3.42 5.32
CA SER A 96 -28.32 4.68 4.82
C SER A 96 -29.03 5.37 5.98
N GLU A 97 -28.32 6.25 6.69
CA GLU A 97 -28.91 7.24 7.58
C GLU A 97 -29.73 8.22 6.74
N THR A 98 -30.94 7.79 6.38
CA THR A 98 -32.08 8.63 6.06
C THR A 98 -33.30 7.95 6.68
N VAL A 99 -33.60 8.35 7.92
CA VAL A 99 -34.89 8.35 8.64
C VAL A 99 -35.90 7.26 8.28
#